data_AF-A0A943X3H0-F1
#
_entry.id   AF-A0A943X3H0-F1
#
_cell.length_a   1.000
_cell.length_b   1.000
_cell.length_c   1.000
_cell.angle_alpha   90.00
_cell.angle_beta   90.00
_cell.angle_gamma   90.00
#
_symmetry.space_group_name_H-M   'P 1'
#
loop_
_entity.id
_entity.type
_entity.pdbx_description
1 polymer ?
#
loop_
_entity_poly.entity_id
_entity_poly.type
_entity_poly.pdbx_seq_one_letter_code
_entity_poly.pdbx_strand_id
1 'polypeptide(L)' 'MDRAVYHLGLRGVTFDESSRKTDAKGNTKAIYLKDELAGFAVHLVKK' A
#
# COMPACT_ATOMS: atom_id res chain seq x y z
N MET A 1 5.54 -6.31 3.53
CA MET A 1 4.88 -5.13 2.92
C MET A 1 5.78 -4.56 1.86
N ASP A 2 7.03 -4.25 2.20
CA ASP A 2 7.96 -3.57 1.29
C ASP A 2 8.25 -4.36 0.01
N ARG A 3 8.37 -5.70 0.08
CA ARG A 3 8.49 -6.53 -1.14
C ARG A 3 7.27 -6.41 -2.06
N ALA A 4 6.06 -6.41 -1.50
CA ALA A 4 4.84 -6.31 -2.29
C ALA A 4 4.71 -4.91 -2.91
N VAL A 5 5.00 -3.86 -2.15
CA VAL A 5 5.06 -2.47 -2.63
C VAL A 5 6.08 -2.33 -3.75
N TYR A 6 7.29 -2.88 -3.58
CA TYR A 6 8.34 -2.86 -4.61
C TYR A 6 7.89 -3.54 -5.91
N HIS A 7 7.39 -4.78 -5.84
CA HIS A 7 6.98 -5.53 -7.02
C HIS A 7 5.74 -4.94 -7.72
N LEU A 8 4.81 -4.36 -6.96
CA LEU A 8 3.64 -3.68 -7.54
C LEU A 8 4.02 -2.33 -8.14
N GLY A 9 4.96 -1.60 -7.53
CA GLY A 9 5.54 -0.39 -8.10
C GLY A 9 6.20 -0.62 -9.45
N LEU A 10 6.93 -1.73 -9.61
CA LEU A 10 7.49 -2.15 -10.92
C LEU A 10 6.41 -2.44 -11.97
N ARG A 11 5.16 -2.69 -11.57
CA ARG A 11 4.00 -2.90 -12.46
C ARG A 11 3.18 -1.62 -12.65
N GLY A 12 3.67 -0.47 -12.19
CA GLY A 12 3.02 0.83 -12.34
C GLY A 12 2.02 1.19 -11.24
N VAL A 13 1.93 0.40 -10.16
CA VAL A 13 1.06 0.74 -9.03
C VAL A 13 1.73 1.81 -8.17
N THR A 14 1.04 2.93 -7.97
CA THR A 14 1.49 3.99 -7.06
C THR A 14 0.75 3.90 -5.73
N PHE A 15 1.50 4.02 -4.64
CA PHE A 15 0.94 4.03 -3.29
C PHE A 15 0.98 5.44 -2.69
N ASP A 16 -0.02 5.74 -1.87
CA ASP A 16 -0.03 6.95 -1.06
C ASP A 16 0.70 6.68 0.26
N GLU A 17 1.96 7.12 0.33
CA GLU A 17 2.79 6.95 1.53
C GLU A 17 2.24 7.69 2.76
N SER A 18 1.43 8.74 2.57
CA SER A 18 0.80 9.43 3.70
C SER A 18 -0.27 8.56 4.38
N SER A 19 -0.82 7.57 3.67
CA SER A 19 -1.82 6.62 4.17
C SER A 19 -1.21 5.43 4.93
N ARG A 20 0.13 5.33 4.99
CA ARG A 20 0.84 4.18 5.54
C ARG A 20 0.52 4.00 7.03
N LYS A 21 -0.10 2.87 7.37
CA LYS A 21 -0.36 2.48 8.76
C LYS A 21 0.68 1.48 9.24
N THR A 22 1.30 1.76 10.37
CA THR A 22 2.29 0.90 11.03
C THR A 22 1.76 0.28 12.31
N ASP A 23 2.28 -0.89 12.68
CA ASP A 23 2.08 -1.47 14.01
C ASP A 23 2.99 -0.82 15.07
N ALA A 24 2.84 -1.24 16.33
CA ALA A 24 3.65 -0.77 17.46
C ALA A 24 5.14 -1.10 17.32
N LYS A 25 5.52 -2.00 16.42
CA LYS A 25 6.91 -2.38 16.13
C LYS A 25 7.47 -1.65 14.89
N GLY A 26 6.70 -0.73 14.30
CA GLY A 26 7.09 0.02 13.10
C GLY A 26 6.90 -0.72 11.78
N ASN A 27 6.31 -1.93 11.78
CA ASN A 27 6.06 -2.65 10.52
C ASN A 27 4.82 -2.09 9.85
N THR A 28 4.87 -1.90 8.52
CA THR A 28 3.69 -1.50 7.76
C THR A 28 2.64 -2.61 7.74
N LYS A 29 1.44 -2.28 8.23
CA LYS A 29 0.24 -3.12 8.22
C LYS A 29 -0.65 -2.87 7.02
N ALA A 30 -0.81 -1.62 6.62
CA ALA A 30 -1.66 -1.22 5.51
C ALA A 30 -1.11 0.01 4.79
N ILE A 31 -1.38 0.11 3.49
CA ILE A 31 -1.13 1.31 2.68
C ILE A 31 -2.14 1.36 1.54
N TYR A 32 -2.62 2.55 1.20
CA TYR A 32 -3.57 2.77 0.12
C TYR A 32 -2.84 2.94 -1.21
N LEU A 33 -3.50 2.51 -2.29
CA LEU A 33 -3.13 2.93 -3.63
C LEU A 33 -3.50 4.40 -3.79
N LYS A 34 -2.69 5.14 -4.54
CA LYS A 34 -2.94 6.55 -4.85
C LYS A 34 -4.11 6.72 -5.80
N ASP A 35 -4.24 5.79 -6.74
CA ASP A 35 -5.31 5.76 -7.73
C ASP A 35 -6.45 4.85 -7.27
N GLU A 36 -7.67 5.19 -7.69
CA GLU A 36 -8.85 4.35 -7.49
C GLU A 36 -8.95 3.29 -8.58
N LEU A 37 -9.43 2.10 -8.21
CA LEU A 37 -9.73 1.03 -9.14
C LEU A 37 -11.24 0.91 -9.27
N ALA A 38 -11.78 1.23 -10.46
CA ALA A 38 -13.22 1.19 -10.73
C ALA A 38 -14.09 2.01 -9.75
N GLY A 39 -13.59 3.15 -9.27
CA GLY A 39 -14.26 4.01 -8.30
C GLY A 39 -14.13 3.56 -6.84
N PHE A 40 -13.24 2.61 -6.55
CA PHE A 40 -12.97 2.13 -5.21
C PHE A 40 -11.54 2.45 -4.79
N ALA A 41 -11.40 2.94 -3.56
CA ALA A 41 -10.12 2.99 -2.88
C ALA A 41 -9.66 1.57 -2.54
N VAL A 42 -8.40 1.23 -2.88
CA VAL A 42 -7.82 -0.09 -2.63
C VAL A 42 -6.69 0.01 -1.62
N HIS A 43 -6.67 -0.89 -0.64
CA HIS A 43 -5.63 -0.94 0.38
C HIS A 43 -4.89 -2.26 0.27
N LEU A 44 -3.56 -2.20 0.22
CA LEU A 44 -2.72 -3.36 0.41
C LEU A 44 -2.56 -3.59 1.91
N VAL A 45 -2.83 -4.80 2.39
CA VAL A 45 -2.73 -5.16 3.81
C VAL A 45 -1.81 -6.37 3.99
N LYS A 46 -1.05 -6.38 5.10
CA LYS A 46 -0.27 -7.54 5.53
C LYS A 46 -1.02 -8.25 6.65
N LYS A 47 -1.32 -9.53 6.46
CA LYS A 47 -1.90 -10.40 7.50
C LYS A 47 -0.84 -10.86 8.50
#